data_AF-A0A2L2Y0T6-F1
#
_entry.id   AF-A0A2L2Y0T6-F1
#
_cell.length_a   1.000
_cell.length_b   1.000
_cell.length_c   1.000
_cell.angle_alpha   90.00
_cell.angle_beta   90.00
_cell.angle_gamma   90.00
#
_symmetry.space_group_name_H-M   'P 1'
#
loop_
_entity.id
_entity.type
_entity.pdbx_description
1 polymer ?
#
loop_
_entity_poly.entity_id
_entity_poly.type
_entity_poly.pdbx_seq_one_letter_code
_entity_poly.pdbx_strand_id
1 'polypeptide(L)'
;MSQSLIDICSIRVSSVLNKSKEYGKQNMINNCDDTSWNSDQGSPQWLQLDFKTPVSIEELHIQFQGGFCGKDCLVEIRRSEMMEKHKYICILKIAIHYRYLL
;
A
#
# COMPACT_ATOMS: atom_id res chain seq x y z
N MET A 1 9.84 6.88 -21.07
CA MET A 1 9.29 7.42 -19.81
C MET A 1 8.41 6.35 -19.21
N SER A 2 8.68 5.91 -17.98
CA SER A 2 7.80 4.98 -17.26
C SER A 2 6.55 5.73 -16.82
N GLN A 3 5.38 5.14 -17.05
CA GLN A 3 4.09 5.72 -16.65
C GLN A 3 3.70 5.16 -15.29
N SER A 4 3.28 6.02 -14.36
CA SER A 4 2.72 5.55 -13.09
C SER A 4 1.44 4.73 -13.34
N LEU A 5 1.33 3.58 -12.69
CA LEU A 5 0.15 2.71 -12.77
C LEU A 5 -0.87 3.01 -11.67
N ILE A 6 -0.57 3.96 -10.77
CA ILE A 6 -1.40 4.21 -9.58
C ILE A 6 -2.81 4.71 -9.94
N ASP A 7 -2.93 5.46 -11.03
CA ASP A 7 -4.21 6.07 -11.48
C ASP A 7 -5.19 5.04 -12.05
N ILE A 8 -4.69 3.87 -12.44
CA ILE A 8 -5.50 2.78 -13.03
C ILE A 8 -5.78 1.65 -12.02
N CYS A 9 -5.40 1.83 -10.76
CA CYS A 9 -5.65 0.88 -9.69
C CYS A 9 -6.61 1.44 -8.64
N SER A 10 -7.33 0.57 -7.94
CA SER A 10 -7.98 0.94 -6.69
C SER A 10 -7.12 0.53 -5.51
N ILE A 11 -6.95 1.46 -4.56
CA ILE A 11 -6.13 1.24 -3.37
C ILE A 11 -7.02 0.81 -2.20
N ARG A 12 -6.62 -0.24 -1.50
CA ARG A 12 -7.18 -0.67 -0.21
C ARG A 12 -6.09 -0.72 0.83
N VAL A 13 -6.45 -0.48 2.08
CA VAL A 13 -5.53 -0.55 3.22
C VAL A 13 -6.20 -1.34 4.33
N SER A 14 -5.40 -2.02 5.16
CA SER A 14 -5.88 -2.82 6.30
C SER A 14 -6.63 -1.97 7.34
N SER A 15 -6.11 -0.79 7.64
CA SER A 15 -6.64 0.13 8.64
C SER A 15 -6.20 1.57 8.34
N VAL A 16 -6.82 2.54 9.02
CA VAL A 16 -6.42 3.94 8.99
C VAL A 16 -6.41 4.41 10.44
N LEU A 17 -5.30 4.99 10.90
CA LEU A 17 -5.09 5.39 12.28
C LEU A 17 -6.28 6.20 12.80
N ASN A 18 -6.95 5.69 13.84
CA ASN A 18 -8.13 6.31 14.46
C ASN A 18 -9.28 6.63 13.49
N LYS A 19 -9.33 6.00 12.30
CA LYS A 19 -10.24 6.33 11.19
C LYS A 19 -10.17 7.81 10.77
N SER A 20 -9.05 8.49 11.03
CA SER A 20 -8.86 9.90 10.70
C SER A 20 -8.63 10.08 9.20
N LYS A 21 -9.26 11.11 8.62
CA LYS A 21 -9.00 11.49 7.23
C LYS A 21 -7.56 11.96 7.02
N GLU A 22 -6.95 12.55 8.04
CA GLU A 22 -5.56 13.03 8.03
C GLU A 22 -4.54 11.93 7.75
N TYR A 23 -4.86 10.67 8.09
CA TYR A 23 -3.98 9.51 7.89
C TYR A 23 -4.46 8.58 6.77
N GLY A 24 -5.38 9.06 5.92
CA GLY A 24 -6.05 8.24 4.93
C GLY A 24 -5.15 7.83 3.75
N LYS A 25 -5.53 6.75 3.08
CA LYS A 25 -4.80 6.17 1.93
C LYS A 25 -4.55 7.14 0.77
N GLN A 26 -5.36 8.19 0.64
CA GLN A 26 -5.20 9.21 -0.40
C GLN A 26 -3.87 9.97 -0.28
N ASN A 27 -3.30 10.03 0.93
CA ASN A 27 -2.03 10.70 1.18
C ASN A 27 -0.84 9.94 0.58
N MET A 28 -1.00 8.68 0.16
CA MET A 28 0.07 7.93 -0.52
C MET A 28 0.29 8.39 -1.97
N ILE A 29 -0.66 9.14 -2.54
CA ILE A 29 -0.72 9.42 -3.98
C ILE A 29 -0.99 10.89 -4.31
N ASN A 30 -1.00 11.76 -3.30
CA ASN A 30 -1.30 13.19 -3.45
C ASN A 30 -0.06 14.04 -3.79
N ASN A 31 1.11 13.42 -3.98
CA ASN A 31 2.40 14.08 -4.23
C ASN A 31 2.77 15.13 -3.16
N CYS A 32 2.40 14.89 -1.90
CA CYS A 32 2.71 15.77 -0.78
C CYS A 32 3.52 15.01 0.29
N ASP A 33 4.82 15.28 0.34
CA ASP A 33 5.78 14.61 1.24
C ASP A 33 5.50 14.85 2.73
N ASP A 34 4.72 15.89 3.06
CA ASP A 34 4.30 16.22 4.43
C ASP A 34 3.14 15.34 4.93
N THR A 35 2.52 14.55 4.05
CA THR A 35 1.39 13.70 4.38
C THR A 35 1.67 12.24 4.07
N SER A 36 1.15 11.31 4.86
CA SER A 36 1.25 9.88 4.59
C SER A 36 0.00 9.12 5.05
N TRP A 37 -0.11 7.86 4.61
CA TRP A 37 -1.05 6.93 5.22
C TRP A 37 -0.43 6.35 6.49
N ASN A 38 -1.21 6.32 7.57
CA ASN A 38 -0.84 5.61 8.80
C ASN A 38 -1.90 4.56 9.10
N SER A 39 -1.45 3.35 9.40
CA SER A 39 -2.29 2.29 9.92
C SER A 39 -2.56 2.47 11.42
N ASP A 40 -3.56 1.77 11.94
CA ASP A 40 -3.64 1.49 13.38
C ASP A 40 -2.49 0.57 13.83
N GLN A 41 -2.38 0.40 15.15
CA GLN A 41 -1.43 -0.54 15.76
C GLN A 41 -1.75 -2.01 15.39
N GLY A 42 -0.75 -2.87 15.49
CA GLY A 42 -0.85 -4.31 15.18
C GLY A 42 -0.11 -4.71 13.92
N SER A 43 0.09 -6.02 13.73
CA SER A 43 0.81 -6.59 12.59
C SER A 43 0.10 -7.88 12.12
N PRO A 44 0.02 -8.13 10.80
CA PRO A 44 0.52 -7.28 9.71
C PRO A 44 -0.41 -6.10 9.42
N GLN A 45 0.14 -5.05 8.83
CA GLN A 45 -0.64 -4.01 8.14
C GLN A 45 -0.36 -4.15 6.65
N TRP A 46 -1.26 -3.68 5.80
CA TRP A 46 -1.09 -3.88 4.36
C TRP A 46 -1.77 -2.79 3.56
N LEU A 47 -1.24 -2.58 2.37
CA LEU A 47 -1.92 -1.88 1.29
C LEU A 47 -2.04 -2.82 0.09
N GLN A 48 -3.11 -2.66 -0.67
CA GLN A 48 -3.42 -3.50 -1.81
C GLN A 48 -3.78 -2.62 -2.99
N LEU A 49 -3.15 -2.89 -4.12
CA LEU A 49 -3.41 -2.27 -5.40
C LEU A 49 -4.17 -3.27 -6.28
N ASP A 50 -5.42 -2.94 -6.59
CA ASP A 50 -6.29 -3.77 -7.41
C ASP A 50 -6.36 -3.18 -8.82
N PHE A 51 -5.79 -3.89 -9.79
CA PHE A 51 -5.81 -3.48 -11.19
C PHE A 51 -7.01 -4.13 -11.90
N LYS A 52 -7.83 -3.30 -12.57
CA LYS A 52 -9.00 -3.77 -13.31
C LYS A 52 -8.64 -4.50 -14.60
N THR A 53 -7.45 -4.26 -15.12
CA THR A 53 -6.91 -4.87 -16.33
C THR A 53 -5.53 -5.46 -16.05
N PRO A 54 -5.04 -6.38 -16.91
CA PRO A 54 -3.65 -6.83 -16.85
C PRO A 54 -2.69 -5.65 -16.98
N VAL A 55 -1.65 -5.62 -16.15
CA VAL A 55 -0.59 -4.61 -16.19
C VAL A 55 0.77 -5.29 -16.04
N SER A 56 1.81 -4.68 -16.61
CA SER A 56 3.21 -5.03 -16.35
C SER A 56 3.74 -4.09 -15.30
N ILE A 57 4.20 -4.63 -14.16
CA ILE A 57 4.82 -3.84 -13.09
C ILE A 57 6.34 -4.05 -13.21
N GLU A 58 7.05 -2.99 -13.56
CA GLU A 58 8.51 -3.02 -13.70
C GLU A 58 9.21 -2.58 -12.43
N GLU A 59 8.64 -1.59 -11.74
CA GLU A 59 9.21 -0.99 -10.53
C GLU A 59 8.12 -0.66 -9.51
N LEU A 60 8.50 -0.71 -8.23
CA LEU A 60 7.66 -0.29 -7.10
C LEU A 60 8.45 0.69 -6.24
N HIS A 61 7.98 1.93 -6.18
CA HIS A 61 8.59 3.00 -5.40
C HIS A 61 7.78 3.20 -4.12
N ILE A 62 8.44 3.10 -2.96
CA ILE A 62 7.81 3.26 -1.64
C ILE A 62 8.66 4.23 -0.84
N GLN A 63 8.03 5.30 -0.34
CA GLN A 63 8.65 6.23 0.58
C GLN A 63 8.01 6.09 1.96
N PHE A 64 8.83 5.87 2.98
CA PHE A 64 8.37 5.87 4.37
C PHE A 64 8.61 7.25 4.99
N GLN A 65 7.64 7.74 5.78
CA GLN A 65 7.82 8.92 6.62
C GLN A 65 8.49 8.50 7.94
N GLY A 66 9.46 9.30 8.41
CA GLY A 66 10.24 9.02 9.61
C GLY A 66 9.41 8.99 10.90
N GLY A 67 9.96 8.36 11.94
CA GLY A 67 9.31 8.20 13.25
C GLY A 67 9.07 6.72 13.57
N PHE A 68 8.24 6.04 12.78
CA PHE A 68 7.98 4.60 12.89
C PHE A 68 7.59 4.02 11.52
N CYS A 69 8.28 2.97 11.08
CA CYS A 69 7.94 2.24 9.85
C CYS A 69 8.03 0.72 10.07
N GLY A 70 7.43 -0.05 9.16
CA GLY A 70 7.60 -1.49 9.18
C GLY A 70 9.02 -1.90 8.83
N LYS A 71 9.57 -2.82 9.62
CA LYS A 71 10.93 -3.34 9.42
C LYS A 71 10.97 -4.45 8.38
N ASP A 72 9.90 -5.24 8.31
CA ASP A 72 9.76 -6.36 7.39
C ASP A 72 8.64 -6.06 6.39
N CYS A 73 8.98 -6.02 5.11
CA CYS A 73 8.02 -5.81 4.04
C CYS A 73 7.99 -7.04 3.13
N LEU A 74 6.80 -7.46 2.74
CA LEU A 74 6.56 -8.53 1.78
C LEU A 74 5.70 -8.00 0.63
N VAL A 75 6.27 -8.00 -0.57
CA VAL A 75 5.52 -7.75 -1.80
C VAL A 75 4.94 -9.08 -2.29
N GLU A 76 3.63 -9.19 -2.41
CA GLU A 76 2.95 -10.35 -2.98
C GLU A 76 2.20 -9.96 -4.25
N ILE A 77 2.51 -10.61 -5.36
CA ILE A 77 1.71 -10.50 -6.59
C ILE A 77 0.83 -11.74 -6.68
N ARG A 78 -0.46 -11.54 -6.93
CA ARG A 78 -1.47 -12.59 -7.05
C ARG A 78 -2.29 -12.39 -8.32
N ARG A 79 -2.58 -13.49 -9.02
CA ARG A 79 -3.61 -13.51 -10.06
C ARG A 79 -4.92 -13.91 -9.40
N SER A 80 -6.00 -13.14 -9.61
CA SER A 80 -7.31 -13.56 -9.11
C SER A 80 -7.88 -14.59 -10.09
N GLU A 81 -8.05 -15.83 -9.63
CA GLU A 81 -8.61 -16.94 -10.43
C GLU A 81 -10.15 -17.02 -10.35
N MET A 82 -10.75 -16.37 -9.34
CA MET A 82 -12.18 -16.52 -9.00
C MET A 82 -13.13 -15.45 -9.59
N MET A 83 -12.66 -14.54 -10.43
CA MET A 83 -13.51 -13.52 -11.06
C MET A 83 -13.20 -13.41 -12.54
N GLU A 84 -14.24 -13.41 -13.38
CA GLU A 84 -14.23 -13.25 -14.84
C GLU A 84 -12.89 -12.77 -15.42
N LYS A 85 -12.14 -13.76 -15.91
CA LYS A 85 -10.95 -13.76 -16.77
C LYS A 85 -9.77 -12.80 -16.54
N HIS A 86 -9.88 -11.59 -15.97
CA HIS A 86 -8.72 -10.67 -15.98
C HIS A 86 -8.70 -9.66 -14.81
N LYS A 87 -8.35 -10.12 -13.60
CA LYS A 87 -7.94 -9.20 -12.50
C LYS A 87 -6.61 -9.64 -11.89
N TYR A 88 -5.61 -8.78 -11.97
CA TYR A 88 -4.33 -8.94 -11.29
C TYR A 88 -4.36 -8.12 -10.00
N ILE A 89 -3.96 -8.75 -8.91
CA ILE A 89 -3.94 -8.15 -7.59
C ILE A 89 -2.48 -8.03 -7.16
N CYS A 90 -2.02 -6.81 -6.88
CA CYS A 90 -0.75 -6.60 -6.21
C CYS A 90 -1.04 -6.28 -4.74
N ILE A 91 -0.63 -7.16 -3.83
CA ILE A 91 -0.78 -6.96 -2.38
C ILE A 91 0.61 -6.65 -1.82
N LEU A 92 0.79 -5.44 -1.30
CA LEU A 92 1.96 -5.12 -0.51
C LEU A 92 1.61 -5.28 0.98
N LYS A 93 2.13 -6.36 1.58
CA LYS A 93 2.02 -6.56 3.03
C LYS A 93 3.22 -5.92 3.70
N ILE A 94 2.96 -4.99 4.62
CA ILE A 94 3.99 -4.30 5.39
C ILE A 94 3.84 -4.78 6.84
N ALA A 95 4.70 -5.69 7.29
CA ALA A 95 4.71 -6.08 8.69
C ALA A 95 5.34 -4.95 9.51
N ILE A 96 4.48 -4.15 10.16
CA ILE A 96 4.92 -3.08 11.04
C ILE A 96 5.26 -3.67 12.41
N HIS A 97 6.54 -3.92 12.64
CA HIS A 97 7.04 -4.24 13.98
C HIS A 97 7.32 -2.96 14.76
N TYR A 98 6.38 -2.60 15.64
CA TYR A 98 6.62 -1.65 16.72
C TYR A 98 7.63 -2.28 17.69
N ARG A 99 8.92 -2.01 17.51
CA ARG A 99 9.84 -2.06 18.66
C ARG A 99 9.87 -0.65 19.24
N TYR A 100 9.41 -0.52 20.48
CA TYR A 100 9.85 0.57 21.34
C TYR A 100 11.38 0.57 21.29
N LEU A 101 11.97 1.60 20.67
CA LEU A 101 13.34 1.98 20.99
C LEU A 101 13.22 2.63 22.36
N LEU A 102 13.55 1.85 23.39
CA LEU A 102 13.91 2.38 24.71
C LEU A 102 15.19 3.21 24.58
#